data_AF-A0A0G1W506-F1
#
_entry.id   AF-A0A0G1W506-F1
#
_cell.length_a   1.000
_cell.length_b   1.000
_cell.length_c   1.000
_cell.angle_alpha   90.00
_cell.angle_beta   90.00
_cell.angle_gamma   90.00
#
_symmetry.space_group_name_H-M   'P 1'
#
loop_
_entity.id
_entity.type
_entity.pdbx_description
1 polymer ?
#
loop_
_entity_poly.entity_id
_entity_poly.type
_entity_poly.pdbx_seq_one_letter_code
_entity_poly.pdbx_strand_id
1 'polypeptide(L)'
;MRPHLLLRFAKFVFLISVVVFLFLGSYLSYQQYHLWKAGALSKYFLPPYQGISYFISYAFTNFFFKTLIALVASIIGLVGMRILNKKHGERFFEPVEYYLFASGILLVGHPWWTLYVALVFAVALLAAVGYLLISRKKEFRLSFYYLWIPIAIFTILIVRLVLHG
;
A
#
# COMPACT_ATOMS: atom_id res chain seq x y z
N MET A 1 13.32 8.41 -20.69
CA MET A 1 11.88 8.07 -20.65
C MET A 1 11.09 9.36 -20.43
N ARG A 2 9.98 9.60 -21.14
CA ARG A 2 9.27 10.89 -21.04
C ARG A 2 8.55 11.00 -19.68
N PRO A 3 8.76 12.07 -18.88
CA PRO A 3 8.29 12.14 -17.48
C PRO A 3 6.77 12.03 -17.34
N HIS A 4 6.01 12.47 -18.35
CA HIS A 4 4.55 12.32 -18.37
C HIS A 4 4.08 10.87 -18.50
N LEU A 5 4.84 10.00 -19.17
CA LEU A 5 4.48 8.58 -19.30
C LEU A 5 4.65 7.86 -17.96
N LEU A 6 5.74 8.14 -17.24
CA LEU A 6 5.99 7.57 -15.91
C LEU A 6 4.91 7.97 -14.90
N LEU A 7 4.46 9.22 -14.93
CA LEU A 7 3.39 9.68 -14.06
C LEU A 7 2.05 8.98 -14.38
N ARG A 8 1.71 8.84 -15.67
CA ARG A 8 0.52 8.10 -16.09
C ARG A 8 0.60 6.64 -15.65
N PHE A 9 1.75 6.01 -15.82
CA PHE A 9 1.99 4.64 -15.41
C PHE A 9 1.85 4.48 -13.88
N ALA A 10 2.46 5.35 -13.07
CA ALA A 10 2.35 5.25 -11.61
C ALA A 10 0.90 5.47 -11.12
N LYS A 11 0.15 6.40 -11.72
CA LYS A 11 -1.29 6.56 -11.47
C LYS A 11 -2.07 5.30 -11.81
N PHE A 12 -1.76 4.70 -12.94
CA PHE A 12 -2.39 3.47 -13.41
C PHE A 12 -2.08 2.29 -12.48
N VAL A 13 -0.83 2.13 -12.04
CA VAL A 13 -0.42 1.11 -11.05
C VAL A 13 -1.15 1.30 -9.74
N PHE A 14 -1.26 2.54 -9.23
CA PHE A 14 -2.02 2.83 -8.02
C PHE A 14 -3.50 2.42 -8.18
N LEU A 15 -4.13 2.81 -9.29
CA LEU A 15 -5.53 2.48 -9.56
C LEU A 15 -5.75 0.97 -9.70
N ILE A 16 -4.89 0.28 -10.46
CA ILE A 16 -4.93 -1.18 -10.58
C ILE A 16 -4.79 -1.83 -9.22
N SER A 17 -3.87 -1.36 -8.37
CA SER A 17 -3.68 -1.94 -7.04
C SER A 17 -4.99 -1.90 -6.24
N VAL A 18 -5.69 -0.75 -6.24
CA VAL A 18 -7.01 -0.63 -5.58
C VAL A 18 -8.02 -1.62 -6.17
N VAL A 19 -8.12 -1.70 -7.50
CA VAL A 19 -9.07 -2.61 -8.17
C VAL A 19 -8.79 -4.07 -7.84
N VAL A 20 -7.52 -4.49 -7.89
CA VAL A 20 -7.09 -5.86 -7.58
C VAL A 20 -7.45 -6.22 -6.14
N PHE A 21 -7.23 -5.31 -5.19
CA PHE A 21 -7.60 -5.56 -3.79
C PHE A 21 -9.10 -5.69 -3.57
N LEU A 22 -9.90 -4.83 -4.21
CA LEU A 22 -11.37 -4.92 -4.14
C LEU A 22 -11.85 -6.25 -4.75
N PHE A 23 -11.32 -6.61 -5.92
CA PHE A 23 -11.65 -7.87 -6.58
C PHE A 23 -11.28 -9.07 -5.71
N LEU A 24 -10.07 -9.09 -5.14
CA LEU A 24 -9.62 -10.17 -4.27
C LEU A 24 -10.51 -10.30 -3.03
N GLY A 25 -10.84 -9.19 -2.37
CA GLY A 25 -11.75 -9.18 -1.22
C GLY A 25 -13.13 -9.73 -1.58
N SER A 26 -13.69 -9.33 -2.72
CA SER A 26 -14.97 -9.84 -3.22
C SER A 26 -14.91 -11.33 -3.56
N TYR A 27 -13.83 -11.78 -4.20
CA TYR A 27 -13.62 -13.18 -4.55
C TYR A 27 -13.53 -14.07 -3.31
N LEU A 28 -12.73 -13.67 -2.31
CA LEU A 28 -12.61 -14.39 -1.04
C LEU A 28 -13.93 -14.41 -0.28
N SER A 29 -14.67 -13.31 -0.27
CA SER A 29 -16.00 -13.25 0.32
C SER A 29 -16.95 -14.24 -0.37
N TYR A 30 -16.95 -14.28 -1.71
CA TYR A 30 -17.76 -15.24 -2.46
C TYR A 30 -17.41 -16.69 -2.12
N GLN A 31 -16.12 -17.05 -2.10
CA GLN A 31 -15.69 -18.39 -1.71
C GLN A 31 -16.13 -18.73 -0.29
N GLN A 32 -15.97 -17.80 0.65
CA GLN A 32 -16.35 -17.99 2.05
C GLN A 32 -17.85 -18.21 2.22
N TYR A 33 -18.69 -17.51 1.45
CA TYR A 33 -20.14 -17.72 1.43
C TYR A 33 -20.49 -19.15 1.03
N HIS A 34 -19.87 -19.65 -0.05
CA HIS A 34 -20.11 -21.01 -0.53
C HIS A 34 -19.62 -22.08 0.44
N LEU A 35 -18.46 -21.86 1.07
CA LEU A 35 -17.95 -22.74 2.12
C LEU A 35 -18.90 -22.80 3.31
N TRP A 36 -19.43 -21.65 3.75
CA TRP A 36 -20.38 -21.61 4.85
C TRP A 36 -21.67 -22.34 4.53
N LYS A 37 -22.20 -22.15 3.31
CA LYS A 37 -23.41 -22.82 2.85
C LYS A 37 -23.28 -24.35 2.82
N ALA A 38 -22.11 -24.87 2.48
CA ALA A 38 -21.84 -26.31 2.40
C ALA A 38 -21.57 -26.96 3.77
N GLY A 39 -21.14 -26.18 4.77
CA GLY A 39 -20.79 -26.73 6.08
C GLY A 39 -21.97 -27.03 6.99
N ALA A 40 -21.86 -28.11 7.79
CA ALA A 40 -22.93 -28.59 8.66
C ALA A 40 -23.38 -27.57 9.72
N LEU A 41 -22.45 -26.79 10.26
CA LEU A 41 -22.71 -25.76 11.28
C LEU A 41 -22.69 -24.34 10.70
N SER A 42 -21.78 -24.06 9.77
CA SER A 42 -21.60 -22.71 9.22
C SER A 42 -22.79 -22.22 8.40
N LYS A 43 -23.64 -23.12 7.89
CA LYS A 43 -24.85 -22.76 7.15
C LYS A 43 -25.84 -21.93 7.98
N TYR A 44 -25.80 -22.06 9.31
CA TYR A 44 -26.67 -21.31 10.22
C TYR A 44 -26.23 -19.84 10.37
N PHE A 45 -25.06 -19.46 9.87
CA PHE A 45 -24.63 -18.06 9.78
C PHE A 45 -25.11 -17.35 8.51
N LEU A 46 -25.88 -18.03 7.66
CA LEU A 46 -26.42 -17.50 6.42
C LEU A 46 -27.96 -17.45 6.46
N PRO A 47 -28.59 -16.67 5.57
CA PRO A 47 -30.04 -16.73 5.38
C PRO A 47 -30.51 -18.15 5.05
N PRO A 48 -31.66 -18.62 5.59
CA PRO A 48 -32.66 -17.84 6.34
C PRO A 48 -32.41 -17.74 7.87
N TYR A 49 -31.37 -18.39 8.39
CA TYR A 49 -31.13 -18.49 9.85
C TYR A 49 -30.56 -17.20 10.45
N GLN A 50 -29.77 -16.46 9.68
CA GLN A 50 -29.33 -15.10 10.01
C GLN A 50 -29.54 -14.14 8.83
N GLY A 51 -29.68 -12.85 9.12
CA GLY A 51 -29.76 -11.82 8.09
C GLY A 51 -28.48 -11.73 7.25
N ILE A 52 -28.61 -11.39 5.96
CA ILE A 52 -27.46 -11.22 5.06
C ILE A 52 -26.46 -10.17 5.56
N SER A 53 -26.92 -9.22 6.37
CA SER A 53 -26.09 -8.22 7.04
C SER A 53 -25.01 -8.83 7.92
N TYR A 54 -25.24 -9.97 8.57
CA TYR A 54 -24.23 -10.68 9.34
C TYR A 54 -23.05 -11.08 8.46
N PHE A 55 -23.36 -11.74 7.34
CA PHE A 55 -22.34 -12.18 6.39
C PHE A 55 -21.59 -10.99 5.77
N ILE A 56 -22.29 -9.91 5.42
CA ILE A 56 -21.67 -8.70 4.88
C ILE A 56 -20.69 -8.08 5.89
N SER A 57 -21.10 -7.96 7.16
CA SER A 57 -20.22 -7.47 8.23
C SER A 57 -19.02 -8.38 8.45
N TYR A 58 -19.22 -9.69 8.44
CA TYR A 58 -18.13 -10.66 8.53
C TYR A 58 -17.15 -10.51 7.36
N ALA A 59 -17.66 -10.50 6.12
CA ALA A 59 -16.84 -10.37 4.92
C ALA A 59 -16.06 -9.06 4.92
N PHE A 60 -16.70 -7.96 5.30
CA PHE A 60 -16.06 -6.67 5.43
C PHE A 60 -14.91 -6.68 6.42
N THR A 61 -15.16 -7.13 7.67
CA THR A 61 -14.14 -7.14 8.73
C THR A 61 -12.95 -8.05 8.40
N ASN A 62 -13.20 -9.20 7.77
CA ASN A 62 -12.14 -10.18 7.51
C ASN A 62 -11.36 -9.91 6.22
N PHE A 63 -12.03 -9.47 5.15
CA PHE A 63 -11.41 -9.36 3.82
C PHE A 63 -11.15 -7.92 3.36
N PHE A 64 -11.96 -6.95 3.81
CA PHE A 64 -11.86 -5.57 3.33
C PHE A 64 -11.24 -4.63 4.35
N PHE A 65 -11.42 -4.86 5.65
CA PHE A 65 -11.04 -3.90 6.69
C PHE A 65 -9.54 -3.58 6.70
N LYS A 66 -8.68 -4.62 6.63
CA LYS A 66 -7.22 -4.43 6.57
C LYS A 66 -6.80 -3.64 5.33
N THR A 67 -7.42 -3.94 4.18
CA THR A 67 -7.21 -3.22 2.92
C THR A 67 -7.69 -1.78 3.01
N LEU A 68 -8.84 -1.54 3.64
CA LEU A 68 -9.39 -0.20 3.83
C LEU A 68 -8.45 0.66 4.67
N ILE A 69 -7.88 0.12 5.74
CA ILE A 69 -6.86 0.81 6.55
C ILE A 69 -5.66 1.19 5.67
N ALA A 70 -5.14 0.25 4.89
CA ALA A 70 -4.01 0.50 3.99
C ALA A 70 -4.37 1.54 2.89
N LEU A 71 -5.59 1.50 2.36
CA LEU A 71 -6.09 2.46 1.38
C LEU A 71 -6.17 3.86 1.97
N VAL A 72 -6.76 4.02 3.15
CA VAL A 72 -6.81 5.30 3.86
C VAL A 72 -5.40 5.82 4.12
N ALA A 73 -4.50 4.98 4.62
CA ALA A 73 -3.10 5.35 4.84
C ALA A 73 -2.41 5.77 3.53
N SER A 74 -2.66 5.08 2.41
CA SER A 74 -2.09 5.41 1.11
C SER A 74 -2.57 6.76 0.58
N ILE A 75 -3.86 7.07 0.75
CA ILE A 75 -4.45 8.34 0.31
C ILE A 75 -3.91 9.48 1.17
N ILE A 76 -3.87 9.31 2.50
CA ILE A 76 -3.27 10.27 3.42
C ILE A 76 -1.81 10.52 3.05
N GLY A 77 -1.05 9.45 2.79
CA GLY A 77 0.34 9.53 2.36
C GLY A 77 0.52 10.30 1.05
N LEU A 78 -0.26 9.97 0.02
CA LEU A 78 -0.23 10.63 -1.28
C LEU A 78 -0.53 12.12 -1.17
N VAL A 79 -1.63 12.46 -0.50
CA VAL A 79 -2.08 13.84 -0.32
C VAL A 79 -1.07 14.61 0.54
N GLY A 80 -0.60 14.01 1.64
CA GLY A 80 0.40 14.58 2.53
C GLY A 80 1.70 14.92 1.82
N MET A 81 2.28 13.97 1.07
CA MET A 81 3.48 14.22 0.28
C MET A 81 3.28 15.32 -0.75
N ARG A 82 2.13 15.35 -1.44
CA ARG A 82 1.82 16.37 -2.43
C ARG A 82 1.71 17.76 -1.79
N ILE A 83 1.02 17.89 -0.66
CA ILE A 83 0.88 19.16 0.07
C ILE A 83 2.24 19.63 0.57
N LEU A 84 3.02 18.75 1.20
CA LEU A 84 4.36 19.07 1.71
C LEU A 84 5.30 19.49 0.58
N ASN A 85 5.29 18.79 -0.54
CA ASN A 85 6.16 19.14 -1.66
C ASN A 85 5.80 20.48 -2.29
N LYS A 86 4.49 20.75 -2.48
CA LYS A 86 4.02 22.06 -2.97
C LYS A 86 4.41 23.20 -2.04
N LYS A 87 4.28 23.01 -0.71
CA LYS A 87 4.65 24.01 0.29
C LYS A 87 6.14 24.40 0.23
N HIS A 88 7.00 23.51 -0.24
CA HIS A 88 8.45 23.71 -0.32
C HIS A 88 8.96 23.85 -1.75
N GLY A 89 8.13 24.37 -2.67
CA GLY A 89 8.55 24.71 -4.04
C GLY A 89 8.94 23.50 -4.90
N GLU A 90 8.32 22.35 -4.65
CA GLU A 90 8.58 21.06 -5.31
C GLU A 90 10.02 20.52 -5.18
N ARG A 91 10.72 20.93 -4.11
CA ARG A 91 12.12 20.60 -3.88
C ARG A 91 12.36 19.16 -3.42
N PHE A 92 11.40 18.54 -2.74
CA PHE A 92 11.62 17.26 -2.06
C PHE A 92 11.37 16.04 -2.94
N PHE A 93 10.30 16.05 -3.73
CA PHE A 93 9.79 14.85 -4.38
C PHE A 93 9.33 15.12 -5.80
N GLU A 94 9.56 14.18 -6.70
CA GLU A 94 8.97 14.21 -8.03
C GLU A 94 7.49 13.78 -7.98
N PRO A 95 6.63 14.30 -8.87
CA PRO A 95 5.21 13.95 -8.88
C PRO A 95 4.90 12.45 -8.98
N VAL A 96 5.82 11.67 -9.57
CA VAL A 96 5.69 10.22 -9.69
C VAL A 96 5.85 9.52 -8.35
N GLU A 97 6.71 10.04 -7.46
CA GLU A 97 7.05 9.42 -6.18
C GLU A 97 5.85 9.34 -5.23
N TYR A 98 4.91 10.29 -5.29
CA TYR A 98 3.69 10.23 -4.46
C TYR A 98 2.87 8.98 -4.77
N TYR A 99 2.76 8.63 -6.05
CA TYR A 99 1.99 7.48 -6.51
C TYR A 99 2.75 6.18 -6.22
N LEU A 100 4.08 6.18 -6.35
CA LEU A 100 4.90 5.02 -5.97
C LEU A 100 4.83 4.75 -4.47
N PHE A 101 4.92 5.79 -3.65
CA PHE A 101 4.77 5.68 -2.20
C PHE A 101 3.41 5.10 -1.81
N ALA A 102 2.33 5.70 -2.33
CA ALA A 102 0.97 5.26 -2.05
C ALA A 102 0.71 3.83 -2.53
N SER A 103 1.23 3.47 -3.71
CA SER A 103 1.16 2.10 -4.23
C SER A 103 1.91 1.13 -3.31
N GLY A 104 3.10 1.50 -2.82
CA GLY A 104 3.87 0.69 -1.86
C GLY A 104 3.10 0.43 -0.57
N ILE A 105 2.44 1.45 0.00
CA ILE A 105 1.57 1.28 1.19
C ILE A 105 0.47 0.25 0.92
N LEU A 106 -0.23 0.38 -0.22
CA LEU A 106 -1.30 -0.53 -0.59
C LEU A 106 -0.79 -1.96 -0.79
N LEU A 107 0.29 -2.14 -1.55
CA LEU A 107 0.85 -3.45 -1.88
C LEU A 107 1.37 -4.21 -0.65
N VAL A 108 2.02 -3.49 0.28
CA VAL A 108 2.51 -4.09 1.53
C VAL A 108 1.34 -4.43 2.45
N GLY A 109 0.30 -3.59 2.49
CA GLY A 109 -0.91 -3.83 3.26
C GLY A 109 -0.75 -3.66 4.77
N HIS A 110 -1.87 -3.70 5.50
CA HIS A 110 -1.89 -3.57 6.96
C HIS A 110 -1.60 -4.91 7.66
N PRO A 111 -0.81 -4.93 8.76
CA PRO A 111 -0.21 -3.80 9.47
C PRO A 111 1.17 -3.35 8.97
N TRP A 112 1.76 -4.07 8.03
CA TRP A 112 3.19 -3.97 7.70
C TRP A 112 3.58 -2.75 6.87
N TRP A 113 2.61 -2.00 6.34
CA TRP A 113 2.90 -0.74 5.64
C TRP A 113 3.66 0.26 6.54
N THR A 114 3.52 0.18 7.87
CA THR A 114 4.28 1.03 8.82
C THR A 114 5.76 0.72 8.78
N LEU A 115 6.12 -0.57 8.74
CA LEU A 115 7.50 -1.03 8.57
C LEU A 115 8.06 -0.57 7.21
N TYR A 116 7.28 -0.68 6.15
CA TYR A 116 7.66 -0.14 4.84
C TYR A 116 7.98 1.36 4.90
N VAL A 117 7.09 2.16 5.49
CA VAL A 117 7.31 3.62 5.64
C VAL A 117 8.59 3.88 6.44
N ALA A 118 8.79 3.18 7.56
CA ALA A 118 9.97 3.31 8.40
C ALA A 118 11.26 2.97 7.64
N LEU A 119 11.28 1.88 6.87
CA LEU A 119 12.42 1.48 6.05
C LEU A 119 12.73 2.50 4.96
N VAL A 120 11.72 3.03 4.27
CA VAL A 120 11.97 4.06 3.25
C VAL A 120 12.60 5.30 3.87
N PHE A 121 12.08 5.80 5.00
CA PHE A 121 12.67 6.96 5.67
C PHE A 121 14.07 6.68 6.20
N ALA A 122 14.33 5.49 6.74
CA ALA A 122 15.66 5.10 7.20
C ALA A 122 16.66 5.08 6.05
N VAL A 123 16.33 4.44 4.92
CA VAL A 123 17.19 4.40 3.73
C VAL A 123 17.40 5.80 3.15
N ALA A 124 16.34 6.61 3.10
CA ALA A 124 16.43 7.99 2.61
C ALA A 124 17.36 8.85 3.47
N LEU A 125 17.27 8.71 4.79
CA LEU A 125 18.13 9.41 5.73
C LEU A 125 19.59 8.96 5.59
N LEU A 126 19.85 7.65 5.52
CA LEU A 126 21.21 7.12 5.34
C LEU A 126 21.82 7.60 4.01
N ALA A 127 21.05 7.60 2.93
CA ALA A 127 21.49 8.10 1.63
C ALA A 127 21.80 9.61 1.68
N ALA A 128 20.96 10.40 2.36
CA ALA A 128 21.19 11.84 2.53
C ALA A 128 22.46 12.13 3.34
N VAL A 129 22.65 11.43 4.46
CA VAL A 129 23.85 11.56 5.32
C VAL A 129 25.11 11.13 4.57
N GLY A 130 25.09 9.95 3.93
CA GLY A 130 26.22 9.45 3.15
C GLY A 130 26.62 10.41 2.03
N TYR A 131 25.64 10.97 1.32
CA TYR A 131 25.89 11.95 0.27
C TYR A 131 26.51 13.25 0.80
N LEU A 132 25.99 13.78 1.92
CA LEU A 132 26.54 14.98 2.56
C LEU A 132 28.01 14.79 2.98
N LEU A 133 28.36 13.62 3.50
CA LEU A 133 29.71 13.28 3.92
C LEU A 133 30.68 13.17 2.73
N ILE A 134 30.25 12.58 1.62
CA ILE A 134 31.11 12.32 0.45
C ILE A 134 31.22 13.54 -0.46
N SER A 135 30.10 14.12 -0.87
CA SER A 135 30.08 15.08 -1.97
C SER A 135 30.32 16.51 -1.55
N ARG A 136 30.12 16.88 -0.26
CA ARG A 136 30.21 18.25 0.30
C ARG A 136 29.44 19.35 -0.47
N LYS A 137 28.71 19.00 -1.53
CA LYS A 137 27.90 19.89 -2.37
C LYS A 137 26.49 19.97 -1.78
N LYS A 138 26.06 21.19 -1.46
CA LYS A 138 24.76 21.47 -0.80
C LYS A 138 23.55 21.41 -1.74
N GLU A 139 23.76 21.41 -3.06
CA GLU A 139 22.67 21.63 -4.04
C GLU A 139 22.44 20.45 -4.98
N PHE A 140 22.29 19.25 -4.43
CA PHE A 140 21.84 18.11 -5.23
C PHE A 140 20.50 17.58 -4.73
N ARG A 141 19.60 17.32 -5.68
CA ARG A 141 18.30 16.71 -5.42
C ARG A 141 18.46 15.19 -5.48
N LEU A 142 18.49 14.54 -4.32
CA LEU A 142 18.39 13.08 -4.23
C LEU A 142 16.95 12.66 -4.58
N SER A 143 16.78 12.11 -5.78
CA SER A 143 15.53 11.48 -6.20
C SER A 143 15.51 10.05 -5.67
N PHE A 144 14.49 9.70 -4.87
CA PHE A 144 14.31 8.36 -4.31
C PHE A 144 13.47 7.46 -5.22
N TYR A 145 13.31 7.87 -6.49
CA TYR A 145 12.45 7.25 -7.48
C TYR A 145 12.55 5.71 -7.52
N TYR A 146 13.78 5.18 -7.53
CA TYR A 146 14.03 3.75 -7.63
C TYR A 146 13.95 3.00 -6.29
N LEU A 147 13.77 3.67 -5.15
CA LEU A 147 13.80 3.03 -3.83
C LEU A 147 12.41 2.61 -3.33
N TRP A 148 11.35 3.32 -3.72
CA TRP A 148 9.99 3.06 -3.25
C TRP A 148 9.54 1.61 -3.50
N ILE A 149 9.68 1.11 -4.73
CA ILE A 149 9.19 -0.22 -5.09
C ILE A 149 10.09 -1.35 -4.56
N PRO A 150 11.43 -1.30 -4.68
CA PRO A 150 12.29 -2.33 -4.09
C PRO A 150 12.14 -2.45 -2.58
N ILE A 151 11.98 -1.34 -1.86
CA ILE A 151 11.73 -1.39 -0.42
C ILE A 151 10.36 -2.01 -0.12
N ALA A 152 9.32 -1.71 -0.91
CA ALA A 152 8.03 -2.37 -0.76
C ALA A 152 8.13 -3.89 -0.96
N ILE A 153 8.82 -4.34 -2.02
CA ILE A 153 9.06 -5.76 -2.29
C ILE A 153 9.85 -6.40 -1.14
N PHE A 154 10.92 -5.75 -0.68
CA PHE A 154 11.74 -6.22 0.42
C PHE A 154 10.93 -6.37 1.71
N THR A 155 10.07 -5.41 2.04
CA THR A 155 9.17 -5.50 3.20
C THR A 155 8.23 -6.70 3.06
N ILE A 156 7.63 -6.92 1.87
CA ILE A 156 6.76 -8.07 1.63
C ILE A 156 7.51 -9.39 1.84
N LEU A 157 8.76 -9.49 1.35
CA LEU A 157 9.58 -10.69 1.49
C LEU A 157 9.93 -10.98 2.94
N ILE A 158 10.37 -9.96 3.70
CA ILE A 158 10.66 -10.11 5.14
C ILE A 158 9.41 -10.57 5.88
N VAL A 159 8.28 -9.90 5.65
CA VAL A 159 7.03 -10.22 6.32
C VAL A 159 6.61 -11.67 6.04
N ARG A 160 6.73 -12.12 4.79
CA ARG A 160 6.43 -13.52 4.45
C ARG A 160 7.38 -14.50 5.13
N LEU A 161 8.68 -14.19 5.18
CA LEU A 161 9.68 -15.05 5.82
C LEU A 161 9.45 -15.14 7.33
N VAL A 162 9.09 -14.04 7.97
CA VAL A 162 8.83 -13.99 9.42
C VAL A 162 7.49 -14.65 9.79
N LEU A 163 6.47 -14.55 8.94
CA LEU A 163 5.15 -15.15 9.22
C LEU A 163 5.05 -16.64 8.90
N HIS A 164 5.96 -17.18 8.08
CA HIS A 164 5.99 -18.60 7.70
C HIS A 164 7.24 -19.36 8.20
N GLY A 165 8.13 -18.69 8.92
CA GLY A 165 9.31 -19.28 9.57
C GLY A 165 9.09 -19.65 11.02
#